data_AF-A0A3P8UV91-F1
#
_entry.id   AF-A0A3P8UV91-F1
#
_cell.length_a   1.000
_cell.length_b   1.000
_cell.length_c   1.000
_cell.angle_alpha   90.00
_cell.angle_beta   90.00
_cell.angle_gamma   90.00
#
_symmetry.space_group_name_H-M   'P 1'
#
loop_
_entity.id
_entity.type
_entity.pdbx_description
1 polymer ?
#
loop_
_entity_poly.entity_id
_entity_poly.type
_entity_poly.pdbx_seq_one_letter_code
_entity_poly.pdbx_strand_id
1 'polypeptide(L)'
;ISVRMERQAVQRAREAFQSGRTRPLEFRLQQLHALQRMITEKETEIATALKQDINRSQYDTPLLELIGIENEIKLAIDRMAQWAAPRPVEKNVLTISDEVYIQPEPLGVVLIIGAWNYPWALTLLPLVGAIAAGNAAVVKPSELSEYSSLLLRALLSRYLDKELYPVVTGGVAETQDLLRLRFDHVFFTGGSTTGKLVMEAAAQHLTPVTLELGGKSPCYIDKDCEIRVACRRITWGKFVNCGQTCIAPDYILCEPSIQSQVVDCIRLTLLEFYGADPKCSPDYGRIINQRHFNRIMSLMEGYTPVVGGQSDSSQCYIAPTVLKDVPPHSRLMQEEIFGPVLPIVTVSDMDDAIRFVNEREKPLALYIFCNDKKAVKRMIEETTSGGVTVNDVMMHYTLSSLPFGGVGHSGMGRYHGKHTFDQLSHQRACLIRSLKMESVNLARYPPQDRRRARRSRMALKSPLIDMSKRTLIWAISATVIGFGLLVALVVILLIAAGLNCTCWYWRGFYNYF
;
A
#
# COMPACT_ATOMS: atom_id res chain seq x y z
N ILE A 1 20.19 -31.36 -20.47
CA ILE A 1 20.33 -30.05 -19.79
C ILE A 1 19.00 -29.77 -19.13
N SER A 2 18.89 -29.98 -17.82
CA SER A 2 17.62 -29.79 -17.08
C SER A 2 17.16 -28.35 -17.23
N VAL A 3 16.04 -28.14 -17.93
CA VAL A 3 15.37 -26.83 -17.93
C VAL A 3 14.81 -26.65 -16.52
N ARG A 4 15.50 -25.85 -15.69
CA ARG A 4 15.14 -25.57 -14.30
C ARG A 4 13.67 -25.14 -14.20
N MET A 5 12.95 -25.64 -13.19
CA MET A 5 11.49 -25.50 -13.05
C MET A 5 11.02 -24.03 -13.06
N GLU A 6 11.86 -23.12 -12.56
CA GLU A 6 11.70 -21.67 -12.53
C GLU A 6 11.48 -21.11 -13.94
N ARG A 7 12.35 -21.50 -14.89
CA ARG A 7 12.27 -21.04 -16.28
C ARG A 7 10.98 -21.52 -16.94
N GLN A 8 10.57 -22.75 -16.67
CA GLN A 8 9.31 -23.29 -17.21
C GLN A 8 8.08 -22.60 -16.60
N ALA A 9 8.11 -22.24 -15.32
CA ALA A 9 7.03 -21.49 -14.68
C ALA A 9 6.89 -20.09 -15.32
N VAL A 10 7.99 -19.35 -15.46
CA VAL A 10 7.98 -18.01 -16.07
C VAL A 10 7.56 -18.05 -17.53
N GLN A 11 8.07 -19.01 -18.31
CA GLN A 11 7.72 -19.14 -19.73
C GLN A 11 6.23 -19.43 -19.91
N ARG A 12 5.67 -20.39 -19.14
CA ARG A 12 4.23 -20.71 -19.19
C ARG A 12 3.36 -19.52 -18.79
N ALA A 13 3.72 -18.79 -17.74
CA ALA A 13 3.01 -17.59 -17.33
C ALA A 13 3.03 -16.50 -18.41
N ARG A 14 4.17 -16.33 -19.10
CA ARG A 14 4.32 -15.38 -20.19
C ARG A 14 3.49 -15.75 -21.42
N GLU A 15 3.51 -17.02 -21.83
CA GLU A 15 2.67 -17.53 -22.94
C GLU A 15 1.18 -17.39 -22.61
N ALA A 16 0.80 -17.74 -21.39
CA ALA A 16 -0.57 -17.59 -20.91
C ALA A 16 -1.02 -16.12 -20.89
N PHE A 17 -0.18 -15.19 -20.45
CA PHE A 17 -0.46 -13.74 -20.54
C PHE A 17 -0.62 -13.28 -22.00
N GLN A 18 0.29 -13.71 -22.89
CA GLN A 18 0.28 -13.33 -24.31
C GLN A 18 -0.94 -13.85 -25.07
N SER A 19 -1.56 -14.94 -24.62
CA SER A 19 -2.84 -15.42 -25.17
C SER A 19 -4.00 -14.41 -25.00
N GLY A 20 -3.84 -13.42 -24.10
CA GLY A 20 -4.84 -12.39 -23.84
C GLY A 20 -5.94 -12.82 -22.87
N ARG A 21 -5.89 -14.05 -22.32
CA ARG A 21 -6.88 -14.58 -21.36
C ARG A 21 -7.12 -13.68 -20.15
N THR A 22 -6.10 -12.95 -19.67
CA THR A 22 -6.21 -12.05 -18.51
C THR A 22 -6.83 -10.69 -18.84
N ARG A 23 -7.02 -10.34 -20.13
CA ARG A 23 -7.51 -9.01 -20.52
C ARG A 23 -8.96 -8.77 -20.12
N PRO A 24 -9.93 -9.68 -20.38
CA PRO A 24 -11.33 -9.49 -20.01
C PRO A 24 -11.52 -9.39 -18.49
N LEU A 25 -12.32 -8.43 -18.05
CA LEU A 25 -12.65 -8.26 -16.61
C LEU A 25 -13.34 -9.50 -16.03
N GLU A 26 -14.19 -10.16 -16.83
CA GLU A 26 -14.89 -11.40 -16.46
C GLU A 26 -13.91 -12.48 -15.96
N PHE A 27 -12.82 -12.71 -16.69
CA PHE A 27 -11.80 -13.69 -16.31
C PHE A 27 -11.15 -13.30 -14.97
N ARG A 28 -10.82 -12.02 -14.79
CA ARG A 28 -10.21 -11.53 -13.54
C ARG A 28 -11.14 -11.72 -12.35
N LEU A 29 -12.45 -11.44 -12.52
CA LEU A 29 -13.47 -11.69 -11.50
C LEU A 29 -13.55 -13.17 -11.11
N GLN A 30 -13.53 -14.08 -12.10
CA GLN A 30 -13.55 -15.52 -11.85
C GLN A 30 -12.35 -15.97 -11.00
N GLN A 31 -11.15 -15.45 -11.29
CA GLN A 31 -9.94 -15.76 -10.51
C GLN A 31 -10.04 -15.20 -9.08
N LEU A 32 -10.54 -13.97 -8.90
CA LEU A 32 -10.72 -13.37 -7.57
C LEU A 32 -11.76 -14.13 -6.73
N HIS A 33 -12.89 -14.54 -7.32
CA HIS A 33 -13.86 -15.39 -6.64
C HIS A 33 -13.30 -16.78 -6.29
N ALA A 34 -12.48 -17.37 -7.16
CA ALA A 34 -11.80 -18.63 -6.86
C ALA A 34 -10.78 -18.48 -5.73
N LEU A 35 -10.04 -17.37 -5.68
CA LEU A 35 -9.15 -17.05 -4.55
C LEU A 35 -9.92 -16.86 -3.25
N GLN A 36 -11.07 -16.18 -3.29
CA GLN A 36 -11.95 -16.03 -2.12
C GLN A 36 -12.41 -17.40 -1.60
N ARG A 37 -12.90 -18.27 -2.50
CA ARG A 37 -13.29 -19.63 -2.14
C ARG A 37 -12.13 -20.42 -1.51
N MET A 38 -10.91 -20.28 -2.04
CA MET A 38 -9.74 -20.93 -1.46
C MET A 38 -9.54 -20.50 0.00
N ILE A 39 -9.58 -19.20 0.30
CA ILE A 39 -9.39 -18.71 1.67
C ILE A 39 -10.48 -19.22 2.61
N THR A 40 -11.75 -19.08 2.22
CA THR A 40 -12.87 -19.49 3.07
C THR A 40 -12.93 -21.01 3.27
N GLU A 41 -12.70 -21.82 2.22
CA GLU A 41 -12.75 -23.29 2.32
C GLU A 41 -11.53 -23.89 3.06
N LYS A 42 -10.42 -23.13 3.17
CA LYS A 42 -9.13 -23.62 3.66
C LYS A 42 -8.62 -22.92 4.91
N GLU A 43 -9.43 -22.08 5.54
CA GLU A 43 -9.09 -21.31 6.74
C GLU A 43 -8.43 -22.17 7.83
N THR A 44 -9.03 -23.31 8.20
CA THR A 44 -8.49 -24.21 9.23
C THR A 44 -7.13 -24.81 8.86
N GLU A 45 -6.95 -25.18 7.58
CA GLU A 45 -5.69 -25.74 7.08
C GLU A 45 -4.59 -24.67 7.10
N ILE A 46 -4.93 -23.42 6.75
CA ILE A 46 -4.05 -22.25 6.80
C ILE A 46 -3.64 -21.94 8.25
N ALA A 47 -4.60 -21.89 9.18
CA ALA A 47 -4.32 -21.68 10.60
C ALA A 47 -3.43 -22.78 11.18
N THR A 48 -3.64 -24.03 10.77
CA THR A 48 -2.79 -25.16 11.18
C THR A 48 -1.35 -25.00 10.68
N ALA A 49 -1.15 -24.60 9.42
CA ALA A 49 0.17 -24.35 8.88
C ALA A 49 0.91 -23.23 9.63
N LEU A 50 0.23 -22.12 9.94
CA LEU A 50 0.81 -21.03 10.73
C LEU A 50 1.08 -21.41 12.18
N LYS A 51 0.28 -22.29 12.77
CA LYS A 51 0.56 -22.88 14.08
C LYS A 51 1.87 -23.67 14.05
N GLN A 52 2.14 -24.39 12.96
CA GLN A 52 3.39 -25.14 12.81
C GLN A 52 4.59 -24.24 12.53
N ASP A 53 4.43 -23.20 11.69
CA ASP A 53 5.52 -22.31 11.31
C ASP A 53 5.98 -21.39 12.47
N ILE A 54 5.04 -20.82 13.23
CA ILE A 54 5.32 -19.74 14.21
C ILE A 54 4.48 -19.82 15.49
N ASN A 55 3.81 -20.95 15.74
CA ASN A 55 2.93 -21.16 16.90
C ASN A 55 1.78 -20.15 17.02
N ARG A 56 1.36 -19.50 15.92
CA ARG A 56 0.29 -18.49 15.95
C ARG A 56 -1.03 -19.10 16.40
N SER A 57 -1.78 -18.37 17.22
CA SER A 57 -3.14 -18.77 17.63
C SER A 57 -4.04 -18.96 16.40
N GLN A 58 -4.90 -19.98 16.45
CA GLN A 58 -5.88 -20.22 15.39
C GLN A 58 -6.85 -19.04 15.22
N TYR A 59 -7.09 -18.28 16.31
CA TYR A 59 -7.97 -17.11 16.30
C TYR A 59 -7.26 -15.85 15.77
N ASP A 60 -5.95 -15.74 15.98
CA ASP A 60 -5.16 -14.61 15.44
C ASP A 60 -4.96 -14.71 13.93
N THR A 61 -4.95 -15.92 13.37
CA THR A 61 -4.69 -16.12 11.94
C THR A 61 -5.70 -15.39 11.06
N PRO A 62 -7.04 -15.55 11.24
CA PRO A 62 -8.01 -14.78 10.49
C PRO A 62 -7.88 -13.27 10.71
N LEU A 63 -7.69 -12.82 11.96
CA LEU A 63 -7.61 -11.42 12.32
C LEU A 63 -6.40 -10.69 11.72
N LEU A 64 -5.26 -11.37 11.64
CA LEU A 64 -4.00 -10.78 11.21
C LEU A 64 -3.69 -10.97 9.72
N GLU A 65 -4.25 -11.99 9.07
CA GLU A 65 -3.98 -12.25 7.65
C GLU A 65 -5.24 -12.38 6.79
N LEU A 66 -6.17 -13.26 7.15
CA LEU A 66 -7.20 -13.70 6.20
C LEU A 66 -8.28 -12.67 5.94
N ILE A 67 -8.81 -12.01 6.99
CA ILE A 67 -9.85 -10.99 6.85
C ILE A 67 -9.35 -9.82 5.99
N GLY A 68 -8.07 -9.45 6.12
CA GLY A 68 -7.44 -8.44 5.27
C GLY A 68 -7.44 -8.84 3.79
N ILE A 69 -7.07 -10.09 3.49
CA ILE A 69 -7.10 -10.65 2.13
C ILE A 69 -8.53 -10.68 1.58
N GLU A 70 -9.51 -11.15 2.36
CA GLU A 70 -10.91 -11.23 1.95
C GLU A 70 -11.49 -9.84 1.63
N ASN A 71 -11.21 -8.85 2.48
CA ASN A 71 -11.62 -7.46 2.26
C ASN A 71 -10.99 -6.89 0.99
N GLU A 72 -9.72 -7.19 0.73
CA GLU A 72 -9.01 -6.75 -0.46
C GLU A 72 -9.59 -7.39 -1.74
N ILE A 73 -9.91 -8.69 -1.69
CA ILE A 73 -10.58 -9.40 -2.80
C ILE A 73 -11.94 -8.78 -3.09
N LYS A 74 -12.75 -8.57 -2.05
CA LYS A 74 -14.08 -7.97 -2.18
C LYS A 74 -13.99 -6.56 -2.76
N LEU A 75 -13.07 -5.74 -2.27
CA LEU A 75 -12.84 -4.40 -2.79
C LEU A 75 -12.45 -4.43 -4.27
N ALA A 76 -11.56 -5.35 -4.66
CA ALA A 76 -11.17 -5.53 -6.05
C ALA A 76 -12.36 -5.96 -6.92
N ILE A 77 -13.16 -6.94 -6.49
CA ILE A 77 -14.38 -7.35 -7.20
C ILE A 77 -15.33 -6.15 -7.41
N ASP A 78 -15.58 -5.38 -6.36
CA ASP A 78 -16.54 -4.27 -6.39
C ASP A 78 -16.06 -3.08 -7.24
N ARG A 79 -14.74 -2.86 -7.34
CA ARG A 79 -14.18 -1.62 -7.91
C ARG A 79 -13.34 -1.81 -9.16
N MET A 80 -12.92 -3.02 -9.51
CA MET A 80 -11.99 -3.26 -10.63
C MET A 80 -12.50 -2.72 -11.96
N ALA A 81 -13.80 -2.83 -12.25
CA ALA A 81 -14.38 -2.25 -13.46
C ALA A 81 -14.18 -0.73 -13.54
N GLN A 82 -14.37 -0.04 -12.40
CA GLN A 82 -14.09 1.40 -12.29
C GLN A 82 -12.59 1.69 -12.42
N TRP A 83 -11.73 0.87 -11.82
CA TRP A 83 -10.27 1.07 -11.85
C TRP A 83 -9.68 0.89 -13.25
N ALA A 84 -10.21 -0.06 -14.03
CA ALA A 84 -9.76 -0.39 -15.39
C ALA A 84 -10.34 0.52 -16.49
N ALA A 85 -11.36 1.33 -16.17
CA ALA A 85 -11.97 2.25 -17.12
C ALA A 85 -10.99 3.35 -17.57
N PRO A 86 -11.11 3.85 -18.83
CA PRO A 86 -10.40 5.04 -19.26
C PRO A 86 -10.67 6.22 -18.32
N ARG A 87 -9.61 6.98 -18.01
CA ARG A 87 -9.68 8.13 -17.09
C ARG A 87 -9.46 9.42 -17.88
N PRO A 88 -10.51 10.18 -18.23
CA PRO A 88 -10.35 11.47 -18.90
C PRO A 88 -9.51 12.43 -18.06
N VAL A 89 -8.69 13.25 -18.71
CA VAL A 89 -7.81 14.22 -18.05
C VAL A 89 -8.09 15.65 -18.53
N GLU A 90 -7.59 16.62 -17.77
CA GLU A 90 -7.62 18.02 -18.16
C GLU A 90 -6.86 18.24 -19.48
N LYS A 91 -7.36 19.17 -20.30
CA LYS A 91 -6.82 19.46 -21.63
C LYS A 91 -6.25 20.87 -21.65
N ASN A 92 -5.57 21.25 -22.72
CA ASN A 92 -5.21 22.65 -22.96
C ASN A 92 -5.86 23.11 -24.28
N VAL A 93 -5.69 24.39 -24.65
CA VAL A 93 -6.31 24.93 -25.86
C VAL A 93 -5.89 24.18 -27.13
N LEU A 94 -4.68 23.62 -27.17
CA LEU A 94 -4.19 22.86 -28.32
C LEU A 94 -4.82 21.47 -28.45
N THR A 95 -5.42 20.95 -27.38
CA THR A 95 -5.97 19.60 -27.30
C THR A 95 -7.45 19.58 -26.94
N ILE A 96 -8.11 20.74 -26.85
CA ILE A 96 -9.49 20.85 -26.35
C ILE A 96 -10.50 20.02 -27.14
N SER A 97 -10.28 19.88 -28.46
CA SER A 97 -11.08 19.06 -29.37
C SER A 97 -10.66 17.59 -29.44
N ASP A 98 -9.53 17.23 -28.84
CA ASP A 98 -9.00 15.87 -28.87
C ASP A 98 -9.63 15.03 -27.76
N GLU A 99 -9.74 13.71 -27.95
CA GLU A 99 -10.01 12.80 -26.85
C GLU A 99 -8.71 12.55 -26.09
N VAL A 100 -8.69 12.82 -24.78
CA VAL A 100 -7.48 12.66 -23.96
C VAL A 100 -7.83 11.91 -22.68
N TYR A 101 -7.17 10.78 -22.45
CA TYR A 101 -7.41 9.92 -21.29
C TYR A 101 -6.17 9.10 -20.92
N ILE A 102 -6.19 8.58 -19.70
CA ILE A 102 -5.24 7.57 -19.22
C ILE A 102 -5.94 6.20 -19.27
N GLN A 103 -5.32 5.23 -19.93
CA GLN A 103 -5.78 3.84 -19.99
C GLN A 103 -4.86 2.96 -19.14
N PRO A 104 -5.36 2.38 -18.03
CA PRO A 104 -4.64 1.34 -17.31
C PRO A 104 -4.53 0.08 -18.19
N GLU A 105 -3.33 -0.47 -18.33
CA GLU A 105 -3.07 -1.76 -18.97
C GLU A 105 -2.15 -2.63 -18.11
N PRO A 106 -2.31 -3.98 -18.11
CA PRO A 106 -1.43 -4.86 -17.35
C PRO A 106 0.02 -4.74 -17.83
N LEU A 107 0.97 -4.88 -16.90
CA LEU A 107 2.41 -4.85 -17.19
C LEU A 107 2.86 -6.12 -17.93
N GLY A 108 2.36 -7.29 -17.51
CA GLY A 108 2.78 -8.58 -18.07
C GLY A 108 2.83 -9.69 -17.04
N VAL A 109 4.03 -10.22 -16.80
CA VAL A 109 4.31 -11.22 -15.76
C VAL A 109 4.95 -10.54 -14.56
N VAL A 110 4.27 -10.60 -13.42
CA VAL A 110 4.74 -10.07 -12.14
C VAL A 110 5.43 -11.19 -11.34
N LEU A 111 6.57 -10.92 -10.72
CA LEU A 111 7.15 -11.79 -9.70
C LEU A 111 6.71 -11.28 -8.32
N ILE A 112 6.13 -12.14 -7.49
CA ILE A 112 5.76 -11.82 -6.11
C ILE A 112 6.60 -12.67 -5.17
N ILE A 113 7.49 -12.05 -4.41
CA ILE A 113 8.34 -12.70 -3.40
C ILE A 113 7.78 -12.36 -2.01
N GLY A 114 7.09 -13.32 -1.40
CA GLY A 114 6.47 -13.18 -0.09
C GLY A 114 7.46 -13.33 1.07
N ALA A 115 7.15 -12.72 2.21
CA ALA A 115 7.90 -12.87 3.45
C ALA A 115 7.31 -13.98 4.34
N TRP A 116 8.02 -14.37 5.40
CA TRP A 116 7.63 -15.48 6.29
C TRP A 116 6.80 -15.08 7.50
N ASN A 117 6.79 -13.80 7.87
CA ASN A 117 6.16 -13.38 9.12
C ASN A 117 4.64 -13.27 9.02
N TYR A 118 4.12 -12.99 7.83
CA TYR A 118 2.71 -13.08 7.47
C TYR A 118 2.61 -13.70 6.05
N PRO A 119 2.90 -15.01 5.93
CA PRO A 119 3.20 -15.66 4.66
C PRO A 119 2.02 -15.73 3.70
N TRP A 120 0.79 -15.59 4.19
CA TRP A 120 -0.41 -15.55 3.37
C TRP A 120 -0.70 -14.12 2.91
N ALA A 121 -0.77 -13.16 3.84
CA ALA A 121 -1.10 -11.76 3.54
C ALA A 121 -0.05 -11.11 2.62
N LEU A 122 1.24 -11.30 2.92
CA LEU A 122 2.33 -10.67 2.16
C LEU A 122 2.59 -11.34 0.81
N THR A 123 1.92 -12.46 0.54
CA THR A 123 1.94 -13.12 -0.77
C THR A 123 0.67 -12.86 -1.55
N LEU A 124 -0.49 -12.92 -0.90
CA LEU A 124 -1.80 -12.87 -1.55
C LEU A 124 -2.32 -11.46 -1.75
N LEU A 125 -2.03 -10.49 -0.87
CA LEU A 125 -2.45 -9.10 -1.10
C LEU A 125 -1.85 -8.52 -2.39
N PRO A 126 -0.54 -8.67 -2.69
CA PRO A 126 0.00 -8.28 -4.00
C PRO A 126 -0.62 -9.08 -5.16
N LEU A 127 -0.90 -10.37 -4.95
CA LEU A 127 -1.50 -11.23 -5.99
C LEU A 127 -2.92 -10.78 -6.35
N VAL A 128 -3.74 -10.38 -5.37
CA VAL A 128 -5.09 -9.82 -5.61
C VAL A 128 -5.01 -8.65 -6.57
N GLY A 129 -4.09 -7.70 -6.33
CA GLY A 129 -3.91 -6.58 -7.22
C GLY A 129 -3.30 -6.95 -8.58
N ALA A 130 -2.40 -7.95 -8.64
CA ALA A 130 -1.85 -8.44 -9.91
C ALA A 130 -2.94 -9.04 -10.81
N ILE A 131 -3.83 -9.86 -10.23
CA ILE A 131 -5.01 -10.44 -10.91
C ILE A 131 -5.95 -9.31 -11.34
N ALA A 132 -6.27 -8.38 -10.44
CA ALA A 132 -7.18 -7.28 -10.75
C ALA A 132 -6.66 -6.39 -11.88
N ALA A 133 -5.36 -6.09 -11.90
CA ALA A 133 -4.70 -5.35 -12.97
C ALA A 133 -4.59 -6.13 -14.29
N GLY A 134 -4.78 -7.46 -14.27
CA GLY A 134 -4.80 -8.33 -15.45
C GLY A 134 -3.45 -8.92 -15.82
N ASN A 135 -2.54 -9.04 -14.85
CA ASN A 135 -1.23 -9.64 -15.03
C ASN A 135 -1.27 -11.16 -14.84
N ALA A 136 -0.30 -11.86 -15.41
CA ALA A 136 0.13 -13.14 -14.88
C ALA A 136 1.04 -12.91 -13.67
N ALA A 137 1.17 -13.87 -12.76
CA ALA A 137 2.06 -13.73 -11.61
C ALA A 137 2.77 -15.05 -11.25
N VAL A 138 4.09 -14.99 -11.09
CA VAL A 138 4.85 -16.08 -10.49
C VAL A 138 4.97 -15.80 -9.00
N VAL A 139 4.47 -16.72 -8.18
CA VAL A 139 4.41 -16.57 -6.73
C VAL A 139 5.56 -17.34 -6.08
N LYS A 140 6.41 -16.66 -5.32
CA LYS A 140 7.51 -17.23 -4.55
C LYS A 140 7.27 -17.00 -3.05
N PRO A 141 6.62 -17.92 -2.33
CA PRO A 141 6.49 -17.83 -0.89
C PRO A 141 7.86 -18.03 -0.21
N SER A 142 8.00 -17.51 1.01
CA SER A 142 9.21 -17.71 1.81
C SER A 142 9.37 -19.17 2.23
N GLU A 143 10.57 -19.71 2.10
CA GLU A 143 10.94 -21.05 2.56
C GLU A 143 10.97 -21.17 4.09
N LEU A 144 11.05 -20.05 4.82
CA LEU A 144 11.12 -20.09 6.29
C LEU A 144 9.77 -20.45 6.94
N SER A 145 8.65 -20.16 6.26
CA SER A 145 7.32 -20.64 6.65
C SER A 145 6.98 -21.87 5.82
N GLU A 146 7.68 -22.96 6.10
CA GLU A 146 7.70 -24.17 5.28
C GLU A 146 6.29 -24.74 5.07
N TYR A 147 5.50 -24.86 6.15
CA TYR A 147 4.17 -25.44 6.08
C TYR A 147 3.23 -24.55 5.27
N SER A 148 3.26 -23.25 5.50
CA SER A 148 2.47 -22.28 4.73
C SER A 148 2.87 -22.26 3.25
N SER A 149 4.17 -22.30 2.96
CA SER A 149 4.72 -22.30 1.59
C SER A 149 4.30 -23.52 0.78
N LEU A 150 4.39 -24.71 1.38
CA LEU A 150 3.97 -25.96 0.75
C LEU A 150 2.45 -26.02 0.56
N LEU A 151 1.68 -25.58 1.56
CA LEU A 151 0.22 -25.52 1.46
C LEU A 151 -0.21 -24.53 0.38
N LEU A 152 0.36 -23.33 0.34
CA LEU A 152 0.08 -22.33 -0.71
C LEU A 152 0.32 -22.92 -2.10
N ARG A 153 1.46 -23.60 -2.32
CA ARG A 153 1.75 -24.28 -3.59
C ARG A 153 0.67 -25.32 -3.94
N ALA A 154 0.22 -26.11 -2.97
CA ALA A 154 -0.76 -27.16 -3.19
C ALA A 154 -2.17 -26.62 -3.49
N LEU A 155 -2.54 -25.50 -2.87
CA LEU A 155 -3.87 -24.90 -3.01
C LEU A 155 -3.99 -24.02 -4.25
N LEU A 156 -3.02 -23.15 -4.51
CA LEU A 156 -3.18 -22.09 -5.52
C LEU A 156 -3.45 -22.67 -6.92
N SER A 157 -2.78 -23.77 -7.29
CA SER A 157 -3.00 -24.47 -8.57
C SER A 157 -4.32 -25.22 -8.69
N ARG A 158 -5.05 -25.43 -7.58
CA ARG A 158 -6.37 -26.09 -7.56
C ARG A 158 -7.51 -25.09 -7.76
N TYR A 159 -7.31 -23.85 -7.34
CA TYR A 159 -8.34 -22.80 -7.40
C TYR A 159 -8.12 -21.83 -8.56
N LEU A 160 -6.87 -21.45 -8.84
CA LEU A 160 -6.53 -20.48 -9.89
C LEU A 160 -6.02 -21.14 -11.15
N ASP A 161 -5.98 -20.38 -12.25
CA ASP A 161 -5.34 -20.79 -13.50
C ASP A 161 -3.84 -21.07 -13.26
N LYS A 162 -3.50 -22.37 -13.30
CA LYS A 162 -2.16 -22.89 -13.02
C LYS A 162 -1.06 -22.41 -13.97
N GLU A 163 -1.43 -21.92 -15.16
CA GLU A 163 -0.48 -21.41 -16.13
C GLU A 163 -0.18 -19.93 -15.86
N LEU A 164 -1.19 -19.15 -15.49
CA LEU A 164 -1.07 -17.73 -15.18
C LEU A 164 -0.49 -17.45 -13.79
N TYR A 165 -0.78 -18.31 -12.82
CA TYR A 165 -0.42 -18.09 -11.41
C TYR A 165 0.39 -19.26 -10.81
N PRO A 166 1.54 -19.67 -11.39
CA PRO A 166 2.32 -20.75 -10.83
C PRO A 166 3.02 -20.35 -9.52
N VAL A 167 3.14 -21.31 -8.60
CA VAL A 167 3.91 -21.16 -7.35
C VAL A 167 5.26 -21.85 -7.49
N VAL A 168 6.34 -21.13 -7.21
CA VAL A 168 7.71 -21.64 -7.17
C VAL A 168 8.21 -21.60 -5.73
N THR A 169 8.39 -22.78 -5.13
CA THR A 169 8.95 -22.94 -3.79
C THR A 169 10.46 -23.15 -3.88
N GLY A 170 11.21 -22.61 -2.94
CA GLY A 170 12.66 -22.78 -2.88
C GLY A 170 13.32 -21.70 -2.04
N GLY A 171 14.62 -21.87 -1.81
CA GLY A 171 15.42 -20.96 -1.01
C GLY A 171 16.05 -19.83 -1.82
N VAL A 172 17.23 -19.41 -1.37
CA VAL A 172 18.04 -18.37 -2.02
C VAL A 172 18.42 -18.75 -3.45
N ALA A 173 18.76 -20.01 -3.73
CA ALA A 173 19.21 -20.44 -5.05
C ALA A 173 18.11 -20.30 -6.12
N GLU A 174 16.90 -20.79 -5.82
CA GLU A 174 15.73 -20.69 -6.68
C GLU A 174 15.28 -19.24 -6.84
N THR A 175 15.36 -18.44 -5.77
CA THR A 175 15.07 -17.00 -5.82
C THR A 175 16.04 -16.27 -6.76
N GLN A 176 17.33 -16.57 -6.70
CA GLN A 176 18.33 -16.00 -7.60
C GLN A 176 18.11 -16.43 -9.06
N ASP A 177 17.72 -17.68 -9.29
CA ASP A 177 17.38 -18.16 -10.62
C ASP A 177 16.15 -17.45 -11.20
N LEU A 178 15.11 -17.24 -10.39
CA LEU A 178 13.95 -16.43 -10.79
C LEU A 178 14.38 -15.01 -11.12
N LEU A 179 15.12 -14.34 -10.25
CA LEU A 179 15.53 -12.94 -10.44
C LEU A 179 16.41 -12.70 -11.68
N ARG A 180 17.07 -13.73 -12.22
CA ARG A 180 17.79 -13.65 -13.52
C ARG A 180 16.86 -13.60 -14.72
N LEU A 181 15.61 -14.06 -14.57
CA LEU A 181 14.62 -14.10 -15.64
C LEU A 181 13.92 -12.75 -15.79
N ARG A 182 13.36 -12.50 -16.97
CA ARG A 182 12.65 -11.25 -17.28
C ARG A 182 11.24 -11.28 -16.69
N PHE A 183 10.96 -10.31 -15.83
CA PHE A 183 9.62 -9.95 -15.36
C PHE A 183 9.26 -8.54 -15.78
N ASP A 184 7.97 -8.26 -15.83
CA ASP A 184 7.44 -6.94 -16.17
C ASP A 184 7.20 -6.10 -14.89
N HIS A 185 7.24 -6.73 -13.70
CA HIS A 185 7.36 -6.10 -12.39
C HIS A 185 7.91 -7.10 -11.36
N VAL A 186 8.68 -6.66 -10.37
CA VAL A 186 9.03 -7.49 -9.18
C VAL A 186 8.49 -6.84 -7.92
N PHE A 187 7.67 -7.58 -7.19
CA PHE A 187 7.15 -7.22 -5.88
C PHE A 187 7.88 -8.04 -4.82
N PHE A 188 8.57 -7.39 -3.90
CA PHE A 188 9.34 -8.04 -2.85
C PHE A 188 9.02 -7.46 -1.48
N THR A 189 8.73 -8.34 -0.52
CA THR A 189 8.64 -7.98 0.89
C THR A 189 9.74 -8.69 1.68
N GLY A 190 10.54 -7.96 2.46
CA GLY A 190 11.59 -8.56 3.28
C GLY A 190 12.65 -7.57 3.78
N GLY A 191 13.85 -8.07 4.08
CA GLY A 191 14.94 -7.26 4.61
C GLY A 191 15.60 -6.37 3.56
N SER A 192 16.11 -5.20 3.95
CA SER A 192 16.69 -4.20 3.04
C SER A 192 17.94 -4.70 2.29
N THR A 193 18.77 -5.53 2.92
CA THR A 193 19.91 -6.18 2.26
C THR A 193 19.46 -7.01 1.05
N THR A 194 18.41 -7.83 1.21
CA THR A 194 17.86 -8.63 0.11
C THR A 194 17.13 -7.74 -0.91
N GLY A 195 16.44 -6.70 -0.45
CA GLY A 195 15.80 -5.72 -1.34
C GLY A 195 16.77 -5.06 -2.32
N LYS A 196 18.00 -4.74 -1.88
CA LYS A 196 19.07 -4.23 -2.76
C LYS A 196 19.46 -5.25 -3.84
N LEU A 197 19.60 -6.53 -3.48
CA LEU A 197 19.91 -7.61 -4.44
C LEU A 197 18.78 -7.82 -5.45
N VAL A 198 17.53 -7.72 -5.01
CA VAL A 198 16.36 -7.77 -5.89
C VAL A 198 16.39 -6.62 -6.91
N MET A 199 16.64 -5.38 -6.43
CA MET A 199 16.72 -4.21 -7.30
C MET A 199 17.89 -4.29 -8.29
N GLU A 200 19.05 -4.79 -7.85
CA GLU A 200 20.22 -5.02 -8.71
C GLU A 200 19.92 -6.02 -9.83
N ALA A 201 19.24 -7.12 -9.52
CA ALA A 201 18.83 -8.10 -10.52
C ALA A 201 17.77 -7.53 -11.48
N ALA A 202 16.79 -6.78 -10.96
CA ALA A 202 15.75 -6.13 -11.76
C ALA A 202 16.33 -5.11 -12.76
N ALA A 203 17.41 -4.41 -12.39
CA ALA A 203 18.09 -3.45 -13.26
C ALA A 203 18.60 -4.07 -14.57
N GLN A 204 18.94 -5.37 -14.58
CA GLN A 204 19.40 -6.07 -15.79
C GLN A 204 18.35 -6.11 -16.91
N HIS A 205 17.07 -6.03 -16.55
CA HIS A 205 15.94 -6.07 -17.50
C HIS A 205 15.14 -4.76 -17.53
N LEU A 206 15.62 -3.71 -16.83
CA LEU A 206 14.87 -2.48 -16.57
C LEU A 206 13.48 -2.74 -15.95
N THR A 207 13.40 -3.77 -15.12
CA THR A 207 12.14 -4.18 -14.49
C THR A 207 11.81 -3.24 -13.33
N PRO A 208 10.62 -2.61 -13.29
CA PRO A 208 10.18 -1.84 -12.14
C PRO A 208 10.02 -2.74 -10.90
N VAL A 209 10.25 -2.17 -9.72
CA VAL A 209 10.16 -2.89 -8.44
C VAL A 209 9.22 -2.20 -7.47
N THR A 210 8.56 -3.01 -6.64
CA THR A 210 8.00 -2.58 -5.35
C THR A 210 8.76 -3.31 -4.26
N LEU A 211 9.37 -2.55 -3.35
CA LEU A 211 10.17 -3.07 -2.25
C LEU A 211 9.50 -2.65 -0.94
N GLU A 212 8.87 -3.59 -0.25
CA GLU A 212 8.30 -3.44 1.08
C GLU A 212 9.32 -3.93 2.11
N LEU A 213 10.06 -3.00 2.72
CA LEU A 213 11.20 -3.32 3.59
C LEU A 213 10.90 -2.96 5.06
N GLY A 214 11.83 -3.30 5.93
CA GLY A 214 11.74 -3.05 7.37
C GLY A 214 12.37 -1.73 7.80
N GLY A 215 12.63 -1.66 9.10
CA GLY A 215 13.28 -0.53 9.76
C GLY A 215 12.86 -0.44 11.21
N LYS A 216 13.52 0.43 11.98
CA LYS A 216 13.15 0.60 13.39
C LYS A 216 12.02 1.61 13.51
N SER A 217 10.77 1.14 13.56
CA SER A 217 9.58 2.00 13.67
C SER A 217 9.52 2.66 15.07
N PRO A 218 9.75 3.98 15.20
CA PRO A 218 9.69 4.70 16.48
C PRO A 218 8.27 4.78 17.04
N CYS A 219 8.19 4.79 18.38
CA CYS A 219 6.97 5.08 19.12
C CYS A 219 7.22 6.16 20.17
N TYR A 220 6.81 7.41 19.88
CA TYR A 220 6.91 8.51 20.84
C TYR A 220 5.71 8.50 21.79
N ILE A 221 5.97 8.61 23.09
CA ILE A 221 4.96 8.76 24.15
C ILE A 221 5.16 10.11 24.82
N ASP A 222 4.18 10.99 24.65
CA ASP A 222 4.12 12.26 25.33
C ASP A 222 3.66 12.10 26.79
N LYS A 223 4.19 12.93 27.69
CA LYS A 223 3.83 12.88 29.11
C LYS A 223 2.37 13.26 29.40
N ASP A 224 1.75 14.07 28.54
CA ASP A 224 0.38 14.55 28.73
C ASP A 224 -0.67 13.68 28.00
N CYS A 225 -0.32 12.41 27.73
CA CYS A 225 -1.20 11.42 27.11
C CYS A 225 -1.81 10.44 28.14
N GLU A 226 -2.84 9.69 27.72
CA GLU A 226 -3.40 8.58 28.49
C GLU A 226 -2.43 7.37 28.47
N ILE A 227 -1.37 7.42 29.29
CA ILE A 227 -0.24 6.46 29.27
C ILE A 227 -0.71 5.01 29.39
N ARG A 228 -1.73 4.73 30.21
CA ARG A 228 -2.27 3.37 30.36
C ARG A 228 -2.85 2.85 29.03
N VAL A 229 -3.58 3.68 28.29
CA VAL A 229 -4.14 3.31 26.97
C VAL A 229 -3.02 3.16 25.94
N ALA A 230 -2.06 4.08 25.95
CA ALA A 230 -0.89 4.02 25.06
C ALA A 230 -0.12 2.70 25.25
N CYS A 231 0.22 2.36 26.49
CA CYS A 231 0.95 1.13 26.82
C CYS A 231 0.17 -0.13 26.41
N ARG A 232 -1.15 -0.14 26.56
CA ARG A 232 -1.97 -1.29 26.10
C ARG A 232 -1.87 -1.51 24.59
N ARG A 233 -2.05 -0.44 23.81
CA ARG A 233 -1.97 -0.46 22.34
C ARG A 233 -0.58 -0.85 21.86
N ILE A 234 0.46 -0.26 22.45
CA ILE A 234 1.87 -0.57 22.15
C ILE A 234 2.19 -2.03 22.49
N THR A 235 1.75 -2.54 23.64
CA THR A 235 1.96 -3.93 24.04
C THR A 235 1.33 -4.88 23.02
N TRP A 236 0.10 -4.63 22.58
CA TRP A 236 -0.54 -5.44 21.55
C TRP A 236 0.29 -5.42 20.25
N GLY A 237 0.59 -4.25 19.70
CA GLY A 237 1.34 -4.15 18.44
C GLY A 237 2.78 -4.64 18.52
N LYS A 238 3.42 -4.60 19.70
CA LYS A 238 4.78 -5.11 19.90
C LYS A 238 4.83 -6.63 19.97
N PHE A 239 3.90 -7.24 20.70
CA PHE A 239 4.03 -8.64 21.09
C PHE A 239 3.13 -9.58 20.28
N VAL A 240 2.18 -9.04 19.50
CA VAL A 240 1.55 -9.79 18.42
C VAL A 240 2.61 -10.38 17.49
N ASN A 241 2.44 -11.64 17.10
CA ASN A 241 3.40 -12.37 16.27
C ASN A 241 4.85 -12.42 16.84
N CYS A 242 5.00 -12.28 18.16
CA CYS A 242 6.29 -12.11 18.84
C CYS A 242 7.12 -10.93 18.30
N GLY A 243 6.48 -9.86 17.85
CA GLY A 243 7.16 -8.66 17.34
C GLY A 243 7.86 -8.85 16.00
N GLN A 244 7.61 -9.97 15.31
CA GLN A 244 8.13 -10.27 13.97
C GLN A 244 7.29 -9.55 12.91
N THR A 245 7.26 -8.21 12.98
CA THR A 245 6.37 -7.38 12.16
C THR A 245 7.08 -6.10 11.78
N CYS A 246 7.16 -5.77 10.48
CA CYS A 246 7.89 -4.58 9.99
C CYS A 246 7.33 -3.26 10.56
N ILE A 247 6.04 -3.27 10.90
CA ILE A 247 5.32 -2.15 11.53
C ILE A 247 5.10 -2.36 13.03
N ALA A 248 5.75 -3.33 13.69
CA ALA A 248 5.74 -3.34 15.15
C ALA A 248 6.45 -2.08 15.67
N PRO A 249 6.00 -1.48 16.79
CA PRO A 249 6.80 -0.46 17.48
C PRO A 249 8.14 -1.09 17.86
N ASP A 250 9.22 -0.67 17.23
CA ASP A 250 10.53 -1.29 17.43
C ASP A 250 11.12 -0.83 18.77
N TYR A 251 10.96 0.46 19.09
CA TYR A 251 11.42 1.10 20.33
C TYR A 251 10.47 2.23 20.78
N ILE A 252 10.54 2.59 22.06
CA ILE A 252 9.83 3.74 22.65
C ILE A 252 10.80 4.91 22.82
N LEU A 253 10.31 6.12 22.54
CA LEU A 253 10.89 7.40 22.95
C LEU A 253 9.95 8.06 23.97
N CYS A 254 10.46 8.41 25.15
CA CYS A 254 9.67 9.12 26.16
C CYS A 254 10.54 9.98 27.08
N GLU A 255 9.93 10.94 27.78
CA GLU A 255 10.63 11.68 28.83
C GLU A 255 11.05 10.74 30.00
N PRO A 256 12.18 11.00 30.69
CA PRO A 256 12.60 10.22 31.85
C PRO A 256 11.54 10.13 32.96
N SER A 257 10.74 11.19 33.12
CA SER A 257 9.71 11.32 34.17
C SER A 257 8.59 10.27 34.05
N ILE A 258 8.32 9.76 32.85
CA ILE A 258 7.23 8.79 32.61
C ILE A 258 7.72 7.36 32.36
N GLN A 259 9.03 7.13 32.26
CA GLN A 259 9.60 5.84 31.87
C GLN A 259 9.16 4.70 32.81
N SER A 260 9.23 4.91 34.14
CA SER A 260 8.80 3.90 35.12
C SER A 260 7.32 3.55 34.98
N GLN A 261 6.47 4.56 34.78
CA GLN A 261 5.03 4.37 34.58
C GLN A 261 4.74 3.58 33.30
N VAL A 262 5.48 3.84 32.21
CA VAL A 262 5.38 3.09 30.95
C VAL A 262 5.75 1.62 31.17
N VAL A 263 6.87 1.34 31.84
CA VAL A 263 7.30 -0.04 32.17
C VAL A 263 6.23 -0.77 32.98
N ASP A 264 5.67 -0.13 34.01
CA ASP A 264 4.67 -0.74 34.87
C ASP A 264 3.36 -1.02 34.13
N CYS A 265 2.90 -0.09 33.29
CA CYS A 265 1.70 -0.28 32.48
C CYS A 265 1.87 -1.41 31.45
N ILE A 266 3.05 -1.53 30.82
CA ILE A 266 3.37 -2.64 29.90
C ILE A 266 3.39 -3.97 30.67
N ARG A 267 4.02 -4.02 31.86
CA ARG A 267 4.04 -5.24 32.70
C ARG A 267 2.63 -5.71 33.04
N LEU A 268 1.76 -4.81 33.48
CA LEU A 268 0.36 -5.15 33.80
C LEU A 268 -0.42 -5.61 32.57
N THR A 269 -0.20 -4.98 31.42
CA THR A 269 -0.84 -5.39 30.17
C THR A 269 -0.38 -6.77 29.71
N LEU A 270 0.91 -7.08 29.83
CA LEU A 270 1.44 -8.40 29.50
C LEU A 270 0.85 -9.51 30.37
N LEU A 271 0.68 -9.25 31.66
CA LEU A 271 0.00 -10.17 32.58
C LEU A 271 -1.45 -10.40 32.17
N GLU A 272 -2.16 -9.36 31.72
CA GLU A 272 -3.53 -9.48 31.21
C GLU A 272 -3.59 -10.27 29.89
N PHE A 273 -2.68 -10.02 28.95
CA PHE A 273 -2.74 -10.63 27.63
C PHE A 273 -2.27 -12.08 27.61
N TYR A 274 -1.22 -12.41 28.37
CA TYR A 274 -0.55 -13.70 28.26
C TYR A 274 -0.49 -14.47 29.58
N GLY A 275 -1.05 -13.92 30.67
CA GLY A 275 -0.99 -14.52 31.99
C GLY A 275 0.40 -14.43 32.63
N ALA A 276 0.57 -15.14 33.75
CA ALA A 276 1.81 -15.09 34.53
C ALA A 276 3.00 -15.78 33.85
N ASP A 277 2.74 -16.75 32.97
CA ASP A 277 3.75 -17.42 32.15
C ASP A 277 3.38 -17.35 30.65
N PRO A 278 3.90 -16.34 29.92
CA PRO A 278 3.67 -16.20 28.49
C PRO A 278 4.14 -17.39 27.65
N LYS A 279 5.04 -18.24 28.18
CA LYS A 279 5.48 -19.46 27.48
C LYS A 279 4.33 -20.43 27.26
N CYS A 280 3.42 -20.52 28.23
CA CYS A 280 2.26 -21.40 28.21
C CYS A 280 1.02 -20.75 27.56
N SER A 281 1.08 -19.46 27.19
CA SER A 281 -0.05 -18.78 26.56
C SER A 281 -0.30 -19.34 25.15
N PRO A 282 -1.56 -19.66 24.80
CA PRO A 282 -1.91 -20.10 23.44
C PRO A 282 -1.83 -18.97 22.41
N ASP A 283 -1.84 -17.71 22.87
CA ASP A 283 -1.86 -16.49 22.07
C ASP A 283 -0.46 -15.88 21.86
N TYR A 284 0.57 -16.57 22.35
CA TYR A 284 1.96 -16.14 22.19
C TYR A 284 2.72 -17.05 21.21
N GLY A 285 3.23 -16.43 20.14
CA GLY A 285 3.94 -17.12 19.05
C GLY A 285 5.33 -17.64 19.44
N ARG A 286 6.11 -18.04 18.43
CA ARG A 286 7.53 -18.39 18.55
C ARG A 286 8.36 -17.67 17.50
N ILE A 287 9.65 -17.53 17.78
CA ILE A 287 10.60 -17.04 16.78
C ILE A 287 10.70 -18.07 15.65
N ILE A 288 10.67 -17.60 14.41
CA ILE A 288 10.55 -18.45 13.21
C ILE A 288 11.57 -19.60 13.13
N ASN A 289 12.80 -19.39 13.63
CA ASN A 289 13.83 -20.41 13.67
C ASN A 289 14.98 -20.05 14.62
N GLN A 290 15.91 -21.01 14.77
CA GLN A 290 17.08 -20.88 15.62
C GLN A 290 18.01 -19.71 15.24
N ARG A 291 18.14 -19.39 13.94
CA ARG A 291 18.98 -18.27 13.47
C ARG A 291 18.43 -16.94 13.98
N HIS A 292 17.13 -16.71 13.82
CA HIS A 292 16.47 -15.49 14.31
C HIS A 292 16.45 -15.44 15.84
N PHE A 293 16.26 -16.58 16.51
CA PHE A 293 16.36 -16.68 17.97
C PHE A 293 17.74 -16.23 18.46
N ASN A 294 18.81 -16.83 17.94
CA ASN A 294 20.18 -16.51 18.33
C ASN A 294 20.52 -15.03 18.07
N ARG A 295 20.06 -14.48 16.94
CA ARG A 295 20.25 -13.05 16.63
C ARG A 295 19.62 -12.16 17.69
N ILE A 296 18.36 -12.40 18.06
CA ILE A 296 17.65 -11.59 19.06
C ILE A 296 18.32 -11.73 20.43
N MET A 297 18.69 -12.94 20.84
CA MET A 297 19.43 -13.15 22.09
C MET A 297 20.76 -12.39 22.11
N SER A 298 21.50 -12.38 21.00
CA SER A 298 22.75 -11.62 20.89
C SER A 298 22.56 -10.09 20.95
N LEU A 299 21.39 -9.57 20.58
CA LEU A 299 21.06 -8.15 20.73
C LEU A 299 20.77 -7.78 22.19
N MET A 300 20.37 -8.74 23.02
CA MET A 300 20.08 -8.56 24.44
C MET A 300 21.31 -8.71 25.34
N GLU A 301 22.45 -9.17 24.81
CA GLU A 301 23.69 -9.30 25.58
C GLU A 301 24.12 -7.95 26.17
N GLY A 302 24.43 -7.93 27.47
CA GLY A 302 24.84 -6.71 28.18
C GLY A 302 23.70 -5.83 28.70
N TYR A 303 22.43 -6.22 28.49
CA TYR A 303 21.27 -5.53 29.06
C TYR A 303 20.62 -6.37 30.14
N THR A 304 20.08 -5.71 31.17
CA THR A 304 19.27 -6.35 32.20
C THR A 304 17.79 -6.03 31.96
N PRO A 305 16.96 -7.04 31.64
CA PRO A 305 15.52 -6.85 31.49
C PRO A 305 14.83 -6.35 32.76
N VAL A 306 13.94 -5.39 32.61
CA VAL A 306 13.04 -4.92 33.68
C VAL A 306 11.66 -5.59 33.64
N VAL A 307 11.35 -6.26 32.53
CA VAL A 307 10.23 -7.18 32.33
C VAL A 307 10.72 -8.30 31.41
N GLY A 308 10.35 -9.55 31.70
CA GLY A 308 10.69 -10.70 30.88
C GLY A 308 12.16 -11.11 30.98
N GLY A 309 12.76 -11.42 29.82
CA GLY A 309 14.15 -11.87 29.71
C GLY A 309 14.34 -13.39 29.68
N GLN A 310 13.31 -14.18 30.00
CA GLN A 310 13.37 -15.64 29.91
C GLN A 310 13.37 -16.10 28.46
N SER A 311 14.06 -17.20 28.18
CA SER A 311 14.10 -17.79 26.84
C SER A 311 14.20 -19.31 26.92
N ASP A 312 13.75 -19.99 25.88
CA ASP A 312 13.95 -21.42 25.66
C ASP A 312 14.29 -21.68 24.20
N SER A 313 15.57 -22.00 23.96
CA SER A 313 16.07 -22.26 22.60
C SER A 313 15.41 -23.48 21.95
N SER A 314 15.03 -24.50 22.73
CA SER A 314 14.43 -25.73 22.17
C SER A 314 13.05 -25.48 21.54
N GLN A 315 12.38 -24.41 21.97
CA GLN A 315 11.08 -23.99 21.46
C GLN A 315 11.13 -22.70 20.66
N CYS A 316 12.32 -22.13 20.42
CA CYS A 316 12.48 -20.78 19.87
C CYS A 316 11.62 -19.73 20.61
N TYR A 317 11.52 -19.85 21.94
CA TYR A 317 10.71 -18.98 22.79
C TYR A 317 11.58 -17.88 23.40
N ILE A 318 11.17 -16.62 23.24
CA ILE A 318 11.71 -15.46 23.96
C ILE A 318 10.53 -14.78 24.63
N ALA A 319 10.59 -14.57 25.94
CA ALA A 319 9.52 -13.90 26.69
C ALA A 319 9.33 -12.44 26.23
N PRO A 320 8.12 -11.86 26.33
CA PRO A 320 7.92 -10.43 26.18
C PRO A 320 8.88 -9.63 27.07
N THR A 321 9.83 -8.92 26.45
CA THR A 321 10.96 -8.32 27.14
C THR A 321 10.95 -6.81 26.99
N VAL A 322 11.12 -6.10 28.11
CA VAL A 322 11.26 -4.62 28.13
C VAL A 322 12.62 -4.27 28.70
N LEU A 323 13.34 -3.39 28.00
CA LEU A 323 14.62 -2.84 28.42
C LEU A 323 14.45 -1.34 28.63
N LYS A 324 14.86 -0.83 29.79
CA LYS A 324 14.84 0.62 30.08
C LYS A 324 16.23 1.21 30.01
N ASP A 325 16.30 2.54 29.99
CA ASP A 325 17.56 3.30 30.01
C ASP A 325 18.53 2.86 28.89
N VAL A 326 17.97 2.49 27.72
CA VAL A 326 18.75 1.94 26.62
C VAL A 326 19.56 3.06 25.98
N PRO A 327 20.90 2.93 25.87
CA PRO A 327 21.71 3.96 25.25
C PRO A 327 21.37 4.11 23.76
N PRO A 328 21.31 5.35 23.24
CA PRO A 328 20.82 5.65 21.89
C PRO A 328 21.67 5.05 20.76
N HIS A 329 22.97 4.90 20.99
CA HIS A 329 23.96 4.37 20.02
C HIS A 329 24.33 2.91 20.26
N SER A 330 23.56 2.22 21.10
CA SER A 330 23.86 0.84 21.45
C SER A 330 23.58 -0.11 20.27
N ARG A 331 24.20 -1.30 20.26
CA ARG A 331 24.00 -2.31 19.20
C ARG A 331 22.52 -2.66 18.99
N LEU A 332 21.76 -2.77 20.10
CA LEU A 332 20.32 -3.03 20.08
C LEU A 332 19.54 -1.95 19.30
N MET A 333 20.06 -0.73 19.25
CA MET A 333 19.48 0.40 18.54
C MET A 333 20.00 0.58 17.10
N GLN A 334 20.96 -0.25 16.63
CA GLN A 334 21.51 -0.16 15.26
C GLN A 334 20.82 -1.07 14.24
N GLU A 335 20.16 -2.13 14.70
CA GLU A 335 19.50 -3.11 13.83
C GLU A 335 18.00 -3.22 14.15
N GLU A 336 17.19 -3.59 13.16
CA GLU A 336 15.77 -3.91 13.37
C GLU A 336 15.64 -5.11 14.32
N ILE A 337 14.83 -4.98 15.37
CA ILE A 337 14.74 -6.01 16.42
C ILE A 337 13.97 -7.21 15.90
N PHE A 338 12.83 -6.99 15.24
CA PHE A 338 11.99 -8.03 14.64
C PHE A 338 11.76 -9.22 15.59
N GLY A 339 11.37 -8.91 16.82
CA GLY A 339 11.32 -9.83 17.96
C GLY A 339 10.70 -9.17 19.19
N PRO A 340 10.46 -9.95 20.27
CA PRO A 340 9.68 -9.51 21.42
C PRO A 340 10.54 -8.75 22.45
N VAL A 341 11.38 -7.83 21.98
CA VAL A 341 12.24 -6.99 22.82
C VAL A 341 11.91 -5.53 22.55
N LEU A 342 11.46 -4.81 23.59
CA LEU A 342 11.03 -3.41 23.50
C LEU A 342 11.99 -2.52 24.32
N PRO A 343 12.99 -1.91 23.68
CA PRO A 343 13.82 -0.90 24.31
C PRO A 343 13.07 0.41 24.49
N ILE A 344 13.31 1.07 25.63
CA ILE A 344 12.87 2.42 25.93
C ILE A 344 14.11 3.31 26.00
N VAL A 345 14.16 4.28 25.10
CA VAL A 345 15.18 5.33 25.05
C VAL A 345 14.56 6.62 25.57
N THR A 346 15.21 7.26 26.54
CA THR A 346 14.72 8.54 27.06
C THR A 346 15.19 9.70 26.20
N VAL A 347 14.31 10.68 26.03
CA VAL A 347 14.56 11.95 25.30
C VAL A 347 14.13 13.11 26.20
N SER A 348 14.75 14.29 26.05
CA SER A 348 14.40 15.43 26.91
C SER A 348 12.99 15.96 26.65
N ASP A 349 12.58 15.92 25.38
CA ASP A 349 11.36 16.52 24.86
C ASP A 349 11.08 16.02 23.43
N MET A 350 10.04 16.57 22.81
CA MET A 350 9.68 16.28 21.42
C MET A 350 10.73 16.72 20.39
N ASP A 351 11.48 17.79 20.62
CA ASP A 351 12.52 18.25 19.69
C ASP A 351 13.63 17.21 19.62
N ASP A 352 14.00 16.68 20.77
CA ASP A 352 14.98 15.61 20.89
C ASP A 352 14.48 14.31 20.26
N ALA A 353 13.20 13.97 20.43
CA ALA A 353 12.58 12.85 19.73
C ALA A 353 12.62 13.00 18.20
N ILE A 354 12.29 14.18 17.67
CA ILE A 354 12.32 14.48 16.23
C ILE A 354 13.74 14.37 15.70
N ARG A 355 14.73 14.96 16.37
CA ARG A 355 16.16 14.81 16.00
C ARG A 355 16.58 13.35 16.00
N PHE A 356 16.25 12.61 17.06
CA PHE A 356 16.59 11.20 17.19
C PHE A 356 16.09 10.35 16.02
N VAL A 357 14.84 10.57 15.59
CA VAL A 357 14.23 9.89 14.46
C VAL A 357 14.91 10.28 13.14
N ASN A 358 15.18 11.58 12.93
CA ASN A 358 15.75 12.10 11.69
C ASN A 358 17.23 11.75 11.47
N GLU A 359 17.98 11.44 12.53
CA GLU A 359 19.36 10.95 12.45
C GLU A 359 19.47 9.49 11.96
N ARG A 360 18.33 8.80 11.80
CA ARG A 360 18.26 7.38 11.43
C ARG A 360 17.60 7.20 10.07
N GLU A 361 17.71 5.98 9.57
CA GLU A 361 17.02 5.59 8.35
C GLU A 361 15.50 5.73 8.49
N LYS A 362 14.84 6.19 7.42
CA LYS A 362 13.40 6.44 7.39
C LYS A 362 12.62 5.13 7.64
N PRO A 363 11.83 5.05 8.72
CA PRO A 363 11.14 3.82 9.10
C PRO A 363 9.89 3.56 8.25
N LEU A 364 9.42 2.31 8.25
CA LEU A 364 8.17 1.95 7.60
C LEU A 364 6.96 2.60 8.32
N ALA A 365 6.98 2.65 9.65
CA ALA A 365 5.93 3.28 10.45
C ALA A 365 6.50 4.22 11.51
N LEU A 366 5.72 5.25 11.86
CA LEU A 366 5.95 6.14 13.00
C LEU A 366 4.68 6.18 13.86
N TYR A 367 4.86 6.04 15.18
CA TYR A 367 3.77 6.08 16.16
C TYR A 367 3.93 7.25 17.12
N ILE A 368 2.82 7.97 17.34
CA ILE A 368 2.79 9.20 18.15
C ILE A 368 1.65 9.12 19.15
N PHE A 369 1.94 8.94 20.43
CA PHE A 369 0.97 9.01 21.51
C PHE A 369 1.01 10.39 22.16
N CYS A 370 0.10 11.29 21.76
CA CYS A 370 0.07 12.68 22.19
C CYS A 370 -1.35 13.26 22.01
N ASN A 371 -1.77 14.10 22.97
CA ASN A 371 -3.05 14.80 22.92
C ASN A 371 -2.95 16.19 22.27
N ASP A 372 -1.77 16.81 22.25
CA ASP A 372 -1.57 18.12 21.60
C ASP A 372 -1.51 17.98 20.07
N LYS A 373 -2.55 18.46 19.41
CA LYS A 373 -2.69 18.46 17.95
C LYS A 373 -1.57 19.24 17.24
N LYS A 374 -1.05 20.31 17.85
CA LYS A 374 0.06 21.08 17.26
C LYS A 374 1.35 20.27 17.31
N ALA A 375 1.62 19.64 18.44
CA ALA A 375 2.78 18.77 18.63
C ALA A 375 2.73 17.56 17.67
N VAL A 376 1.57 16.90 17.56
CA VAL A 376 1.34 15.82 16.59
C VAL A 376 1.60 16.28 15.16
N LYS A 377 0.99 17.40 14.74
CA LYS A 377 1.16 17.94 13.39
C LYS A 377 2.64 18.22 13.10
N ARG A 378 3.33 18.82 14.07
CA ARG A 378 4.74 19.16 13.97
C ARG A 378 5.61 17.92 13.77
N MET A 379 5.44 16.87 14.58
CA MET A 379 6.20 15.63 14.42
C MET A 379 5.94 14.98 13.05
N ILE A 380 4.72 15.06 12.51
CA ILE A 380 4.39 14.59 11.16
C ILE A 380 5.10 15.44 10.08
N GLU A 381 5.15 16.75 10.23
CA GLU A 381 5.76 17.68 9.25
C GLU A 381 7.29 17.65 9.28
N GLU A 382 7.89 17.38 10.45
CA GLU A 382 9.34 17.43 10.66
C GLU A 382 10.03 16.06 10.55
N THR A 383 9.29 14.98 10.31
CA THR A 383 9.85 13.62 10.11
C THR A 383 9.38 12.98 8.80
N THR A 384 9.93 11.82 8.44
CA THR A 384 9.47 11.07 7.26
C THR A 384 9.44 9.57 7.56
N SER A 385 8.29 8.94 7.31
CA SER A 385 8.06 7.50 7.41
C SER A 385 7.16 7.02 6.27
N GLY A 386 7.00 5.70 6.11
CA GLY A 386 6.04 5.13 5.16
C GLY A 386 4.58 5.44 5.54
N GLY A 387 4.24 5.20 6.81
CA GLY A 387 2.95 5.54 7.40
C GLY A 387 3.08 6.13 8.81
N VAL A 388 2.01 6.79 9.27
CA VAL A 388 1.92 7.33 10.63
C VAL A 388 0.62 6.86 11.27
N THR A 389 0.65 6.51 12.56
CA THR A 389 -0.57 6.35 13.36
C THR A 389 -0.44 7.15 14.66
N VAL A 390 -1.43 8.00 14.91
CA VAL A 390 -1.50 8.83 16.11
C VAL A 390 -2.43 8.14 17.11
N ASN A 391 -1.95 7.99 18.35
CA ASN A 391 -2.62 7.35 19.47
C ASN A 391 -2.98 5.87 19.25
N ASP A 392 -2.42 5.20 18.25
CA ASP A 392 -2.54 3.75 18.06
C ASP A 392 -1.33 3.20 17.30
N VAL A 393 -1.25 1.89 17.16
CA VAL A 393 -0.21 1.20 16.39
C VAL A 393 -0.83 0.29 15.34
N MET A 394 -0.11 0.00 14.26
CA MET A 394 -0.50 -0.87 13.14
C MET A 394 -1.77 -0.52 12.34
N MET A 395 -2.77 0.17 12.92
CA MET A 395 -4.11 0.33 12.36
C MET A 395 -4.17 0.96 10.97
N HIS A 396 -3.21 1.83 10.62
CA HIS A 396 -3.15 2.41 9.27
C HIS A 396 -3.05 1.35 8.15
N TYR A 397 -2.48 0.17 8.45
CA TYR A 397 -2.40 -0.97 7.53
C TYR A 397 -3.78 -1.54 7.14
N THR A 398 -4.80 -1.35 7.99
CA THR A 398 -6.13 -1.95 7.80
C THR A 398 -7.01 -1.19 6.80
N LEU A 399 -6.60 0.01 6.35
CA LEU A 399 -7.37 0.83 5.44
C LEU A 399 -6.85 0.70 4.00
N SER A 400 -7.51 -0.08 3.15
CA SER A 400 -7.17 -0.20 1.72
C SER A 400 -7.27 1.12 0.91
N SER A 401 -7.78 2.20 1.50
CA SER A 401 -7.77 3.54 0.90
C SER A 401 -6.43 4.27 1.11
N LEU A 402 -5.66 3.91 2.14
CA LEU A 402 -4.31 4.41 2.36
C LEU A 402 -3.32 3.59 1.53
N PRO A 403 -2.33 4.22 0.88
CA PRO A 403 -1.23 3.47 0.31
C PRO A 403 -0.37 2.92 1.45
N PHE A 404 -0.12 1.62 1.44
CA PHE A 404 0.85 1.00 2.33
C PHE A 404 2.16 0.80 1.56
N GLY A 405 3.25 1.35 2.07
CA GLY A 405 4.55 1.36 1.40
C GLY A 405 5.61 2.11 2.20
N GLY A 406 6.87 1.73 2.03
CA GLY A 406 8.02 2.40 2.64
C GLY A 406 8.54 3.62 1.87
N VAL A 407 9.54 4.28 2.45
CA VAL A 407 10.26 5.41 1.83
C VAL A 407 11.74 5.38 2.19
N GLY A 408 12.61 5.48 1.18
CA GLY A 408 14.05 5.37 1.40
C GLY A 408 14.44 3.94 1.78
N HIS A 409 15.09 3.74 2.92
CA HIS A 409 15.55 2.43 3.36
C HIS A 409 14.41 1.44 3.65
N SER A 410 13.26 1.94 4.12
CA SER A 410 12.07 1.13 4.38
C SER A 410 11.31 0.71 3.14
N GLY A 411 11.66 1.23 1.96
CA GLY A 411 11.07 0.75 0.72
C GLY A 411 10.87 1.79 -0.37
N MET A 412 10.31 1.31 -1.47
CA MET A 412 9.83 2.12 -2.59
C MET A 412 8.65 1.43 -3.29
N GLY A 413 7.74 2.24 -3.82
CA GLY A 413 6.44 1.75 -4.27
C GLY A 413 5.44 1.68 -3.13
N ARG A 414 4.23 1.23 -3.44
CA ARG A 414 3.11 1.12 -2.49
C ARG A 414 2.04 0.22 -3.05
N TYR A 415 1.21 -0.32 -2.17
CA TYR A 415 0.08 -1.17 -2.51
C TYR A 415 -1.08 -0.97 -1.53
N HIS A 416 -2.01 -1.93 -1.53
CA HIS A 416 -3.39 -1.92 -0.99
C HIS A 416 -4.44 -1.24 -1.88
N GLY A 417 -5.61 -1.86 -1.95
CA GLY A 417 -6.75 -1.52 -2.77
C GLY A 417 -6.37 -1.06 -4.18
N LYS A 418 -6.81 0.16 -4.49
CA LYS A 418 -6.54 0.81 -5.79
C LYS A 418 -5.05 1.03 -6.03
N HIS A 419 -4.25 1.22 -4.98
CA HIS A 419 -2.81 1.46 -5.11
C HIS A 419 -2.10 0.22 -5.63
N THR A 420 -2.49 -0.99 -5.23
CA THR A 420 -1.94 -2.23 -5.84
C THR A 420 -2.31 -2.31 -7.33
N PHE A 421 -3.57 -2.04 -7.68
CA PHE A 421 -4.02 -2.04 -9.07
C PHE A 421 -3.21 -1.05 -9.92
N ASP A 422 -3.04 0.19 -9.44
CA ASP A 422 -2.30 1.22 -10.15
C ASP A 422 -0.81 0.90 -10.25
N GLN A 423 -0.19 0.39 -9.16
CA GLN A 423 1.23 0.04 -9.11
C GLN A 423 1.57 -1.11 -10.08
N LEU A 424 0.63 -2.04 -10.29
CA LEU A 424 0.78 -3.18 -11.20
C LEU A 424 0.10 -2.97 -12.56
N SER A 425 -0.19 -1.71 -12.92
CA SER A 425 -0.69 -1.31 -14.24
C SER A 425 0.19 -0.23 -14.86
N HIS A 426 0.42 -0.29 -16.16
CA HIS A 426 0.92 0.87 -16.89
C HIS A 426 -0.23 1.86 -17.13
N GLN A 427 -0.05 3.11 -16.71
CA GLN A 427 -1.00 4.19 -16.91
C GLN A 427 -0.74 4.85 -18.28
N ARG A 428 -1.26 4.26 -19.36
CA ARG A 428 -0.95 4.68 -20.73
C ARG A 428 -1.65 5.99 -21.10
N ALA A 429 -0.89 7.00 -21.50
CA ALA A 429 -1.43 8.26 -21.99
C ALA A 429 -1.95 8.10 -23.44
N CYS A 430 -3.21 8.46 -23.67
CA CYS A 430 -3.86 8.40 -24.97
C CYS A 430 -4.35 9.80 -25.38
N LEU A 431 -3.96 10.24 -26.59
CA LEU A 431 -4.50 11.43 -27.26
C LEU A 431 -4.98 11.01 -28.64
N ILE A 432 -6.30 11.06 -28.86
CA ILE A 432 -6.92 10.73 -30.13
C ILE A 432 -7.38 12.03 -30.79
N ARG A 433 -6.73 12.35 -31.91
CA ARG A 433 -7.01 13.56 -32.69
C ARG A 433 -7.67 13.20 -34.01
N SER A 434 -8.74 13.91 -34.35
CA SER A 434 -9.36 13.80 -35.68
C SER A 434 -8.48 14.46 -36.75
N LEU A 435 -8.60 14.04 -38.01
CA LEU A 435 -7.94 14.69 -39.16
C LEU A 435 -8.58 16.05 -39.55
N LYS A 436 -9.50 16.59 -38.74
CA LYS A 436 -10.16 17.89 -38.98
C LYS A 436 -9.31 19.04 -38.44
N MET A 437 -9.67 20.27 -38.83
CA MET A 437 -9.03 21.52 -38.36
C MET A 437 -7.52 21.63 -38.65
N GLU A 438 -7.06 21.04 -39.75
CA GLU A 438 -5.63 21.02 -40.11
C GLU A 438 -5.03 22.44 -40.28
N SER A 439 -5.85 23.41 -40.66
CA SER A 439 -5.44 24.82 -40.73
C SER A 439 -4.98 25.39 -39.38
N VAL A 440 -5.46 24.87 -38.24
CA VAL A 440 -5.00 25.26 -36.91
C VAL A 440 -3.54 24.84 -36.69
N ASN A 441 -3.12 23.73 -37.29
CA ASN A 441 -1.75 23.22 -37.18
C ASN A 441 -0.74 24.06 -38.00
N LEU A 442 -1.17 24.94 -38.90
CA LEU A 442 -0.29 25.87 -39.62
C LEU A 442 0.54 26.76 -38.68
N ALA A 443 0.04 27.03 -37.46
CA ALA A 443 0.80 27.80 -36.48
C ALA A 443 2.07 27.06 -35.98
N ARG A 444 2.06 25.72 -35.95
CA ARG A 444 3.21 24.89 -35.53
C ARG A 444 4.07 24.40 -36.70
N TYR A 445 3.55 24.36 -37.93
CA TYR A 445 4.32 23.89 -39.08
C TYR A 445 5.32 24.90 -39.65
N PRO A 446 6.46 24.43 -40.20
CA PRO A 446 7.34 25.26 -41.02
C PRO A 446 6.70 25.70 -42.36
N PRO A 447 7.18 26.80 -42.98
CA PRO A 447 8.14 27.75 -42.42
C PRO A 447 7.49 28.59 -41.30
N GLN A 448 8.31 28.98 -40.34
CA GLN A 448 7.88 29.81 -39.22
C GLN A 448 8.04 31.30 -39.53
N ASP A 449 7.09 32.09 -39.03
CA ASP A 449 7.11 33.55 -39.10
C ASP A 449 6.71 34.15 -37.74
N ARG A 450 6.87 35.46 -37.57
CA ARG A 450 6.54 36.15 -36.31
C ARG A 450 5.07 35.95 -35.89
N ARG A 451 4.14 35.86 -36.85
CA ARG A 451 2.70 35.74 -36.59
C ARG A 451 2.34 34.32 -36.15
N ARG A 452 2.86 33.30 -36.82
CA ARG A 452 2.70 31.87 -36.46
C ARG A 452 3.33 31.59 -35.10
N ALA A 453 4.56 32.06 -34.87
CA ALA A 453 5.23 31.93 -33.58
C ALA A 453 4.44 32.59 -32.43
N ARG A 454 3.87 33.79 -32.66
CA ARG A 454 3.02 34.46 -31.65
C ARG A 454 1.77 33.65 -31.32
N ARG A 455 1.07 33.10 -32.31
CA ARG A 455 -0.12 32.26 -32.10
C ARG A 455 0.20 30.99 -31.34
N SER A 456 1.27 30.29 -31.73
CA SER A 456 1.75 29.08 -31.05
C SER A 456 2.15 29.37 -29.60
N ARG A 457 2.84 30.48 -29.34
CA ARG A 457 3.22 30.89 -27.98
C ARG A 457 2.01 31.17 -27.11
N MET A 458 0.97 31.77 -27.66
CA MET A 458 -0.28 32.03 -26.92
C MET A 458 -1.00 30.72 -26.56
N ALA A 459 -1.10 29.79 -27.51
CA ALA A 459 -1.75 28.51 -27.28
C ALA A 459 -0.95 27.60 -26.32
N LEU A 460 0.39 27.60 -26.40
CA LEU A 460 1.25 26.84 -25.48
C LEU A 460 1.25 27.39 -24.04
N LYS A 461 0.92 28.68 -23.87
CA LYS A 461 0.80 29.32 -22.55
C LYS A 461 -0.60 29.20 -21.95
N SER A 462 -1.54 28.55 -22.64
CA SER A 462 -2.88 28.40 -22.10
C SER A 462 -2.87 27.50 -20.86
N PRO A 463 -3.59 27.84 -19.79
CA PRO A 463 -3.73 26.95 -18.64
C PRO A 463 -4.44 25.65 -19.05
N LEU A 464 -4.35 24.65 -18.17
CA LEU A 464 -5.21 23.47 -18.27
C LEU A 464 -6.67 23.90 -18.07
N ILE A 465 -7.55 23.26 -18.82
CA ILE A 465 -8.98 23.49 -18.83
C ILE A 465 -9.61 22.18 -18.35
N ASP A 466 -10.21 22.24 -17.16
CA ASP A 466 -11.08 21.16 -16.69
C ASP A 466 -12.36 21.13 -17.52
N MET A 467 -12.52 20.06 -18.30
CA MET A 467 -13.74 19.80 -19.07
C MET A 467 -14.59 18.69 -18.42
N SER A 468 -14.46 18.49 -17.10
CA SER A 468 -15.29 17.56 -16.36
C SER A 468 -16.78 17.88 -16.58
N LYS A 469 -17.63 16.85 -16.46
CA LYS A 469 -19.09 16.99 -16.60
C LYS A 469 -19.63 18.10 -15.69
N ARG A 470 -19.08 18.27 -14.49
CA ARG A 470 -19.48 19.32 -13.54
C ARG A 470 -19.19 20.72 -14.09
N THR A 471 -18.00 20.94 -14.62
CA THR A 471 -17.59 22.23 -15.18
C THR A 471 -18.36 22.57 -16.45
N LEU A 472 -18.65 21.57 -17.30
CA LEU A 472 -19.50 21.74 -18.47
C LEU A 472 -20.96 22.09 -18.10
N ILE A 473 -21.54 21.40 -17.11
CA ILE A 473 -22.88 21.72 -16.59
C ILE A 473 -22.92 23.16 -16.08
N TRP A 474 -21.93 23.56 -15.27
CA TRP A 474 -21.80 24.93 -14.77
C TRP A 474 -21.70 25.96 -15.90
N ALA A 475 -20.88 25.70 -16.91
CA ALA A 475 -20.71 26.59 -18.06
C ALA A 475 -22.01 26.75 -18.87
N ILE A 476 -22.73 25.65 -19.11
CA ILE A 476 -24.03 25.67 -19.79
C ILE A 476 -25.05 26.45 -18.96
N SER A 477 -25.18 26.15 -17.66
CA SER A 477 -26.09 26.87 -16.76
C SER A 477 -25.79 28.37 -16.71
N ALA A 478 -24.52 28.75 -16.57
CA ALA A 478 -24.10 30.15 -16.57
C ALA A 478 -24.40 30.85 -17.90
N THR A 479 -24.21 30.15 -19.03
CA THR A 479 -24.51 30.69 -20.37
C THR A 479 -26.02 30.90 -20.57
N VAL A 480 -26.85 29.94 -20.13
CA VAL A 480 -28.32 30.05 -20.20
C VAL A 480 -28.81 31.21 -19.33
N ILE A 481 -28.29 31.35 -18.11
CA ILE A 481 -28.62 32.46 -17.20
C ILE A 481 -28.18 33.79 -17.82
N GLY A 482 -26.94 33.87 -18.31
CA GLY A 482 -26.42 35.08 -18.95
C GLY A 482 -27.23 35.50 -20.18
N PHE A 483 -27.63 34.54 -21.02
CA PHE A 483 -28.50 34.80 -22.16
C PHE A 483 -29.90 35.27 -21.72
N GLY A 484 -30.48 34.65 -20.68
CA GLY A 484 -31.74 35.10 -20.10
C GLY A 484 -31.70 36.53 -19.57
N LEU A 485 -30.61 36.90 -18.87
CA LEU A 485 -30.38 38.26 -18.39
C LEU A 485 -30.21 39.26 -19.55
N LEU A 486 -29.50 38.87 -20.61
CA LEU A 486 -29.34 39.70 -21.81
C LEU A 486 -30.69 39.96 -22.49
N VAL A 487 -31.52 38.91 -22.65
CA VAL A 487 -32.87 39.05 -23.22
C VAL A 487 -33.73 39.95 -22.35
N ALA A 488 -33.71 39.78 -21.03
CA ALA A 488 -34.46 40.64 -20.10
C ALA A 488 -34.01 42.11 -20.21
N LEU A 489 -32.70 42.36 -20.27
CA LEU A 489 -32.13 43.70 -20.45
C LEU A 489 -32.60 44.33 -21.78
N VAL A 490 -32.56 43.56 -22.87
CA VAL A 490 -33.03 44.01 -24.19
C VAL A 490 -34.52 44.34 -24.13
N VAL A 491 -35.35 43.51 -23.50
CA VAL A 491 -36.79 43.79 -23.31
C VAL A 491 -37.01 45.07 -22.50
N ILE A 492 -36.28 45.25 -21.40
CA ILE A 492 -36.36 46.47 -20.59
C ILE A 492 -35.96 47.71 -21.40
N LEU A 493 -34.88 47.62 -22.19
CA LEU A 493 -34.42 48.70 -23.06
C LEU A 493 -35.43 49.01 -24.17
N LEU A 494 -36.08 48.00 -24.75
CA LEU A 494 -37.12 48.19 -25.76
C LEU A 494 -38.38 48.85 -25.16
N ILE A 495 -38.80 48.44 -23.95
CA ILE A 495 -39.89 49.10 -23.21
C ILE A 495 -39.51 50.55 -22.89
N ALA A 496 -38.29 50.80 -22.40
CA ALA A 496 -37.80 52.14 -22.09
C ALA A 496 -37.66 53.04 -23.33
N ALA A 497 -37.40 52.46 -24.50
CA ALA A 497 -37.36 53.14 -25.80
C ALA A 497 -38.75 53.38 -26.41
N GLY A 498 -39.85 53.01 -25.73
CA GLY A 498 -41.21 53.32 -26.15
C GLY A 498 -41.86 52.32 -27.11
N LEU A 499 -41.29 51.13 -27.30
CA LEU A 499 -41.94 50.03 -28.03
C LEU A 499 -42.95 49.33 -27.12
N ASN A 500 -44.17 49.86 -27.04
CA ASN A 500 -45.29 49.21 -26.36
C ASN A 500 -45.73 47.94 -27.12
N CYS A 501 -45.35 46.75 -26.62
CA CYS A 501 -45.85 45.45 -27.07
C CYS A 501 -47.29 45.18 -26.59
N THR A 502 -48.25 46.06 -26.90
CA THR A 502 -49.68 45.86 -26.59
C THR A 502 -50.56 45.58 -27.82
N CYS A 503 -49.97 45.20 -28.96
CA CYS A 503 -50.72 44.84 -30.18
C CYS A 503 -50.54 43.38 -30.60
N TRP A 504 -50.92 42.43 -29.76
CA TRP A 504 -51.33 41.08 -30.20
C TRP A 504 -52.69 40.76 -29.59
N TYR A 505 -53.72 41.51 -30.00
CA TYR A 505 -55.11 41.19 -29.70
C TYR A 505 -55.55 40.04 -30.62
N TRP A 506 -55.68 38.86 -30.02
CA TRP A 506 -56.34 37.68 -30.57
C TRP A 506 -57.79 38.06 -30.98
N ARG A 507 -58.05 38.17 -32.29
CA ARG A 507 -59.40 38.27 -32.86
C ARG A 507 -59.61 37.12 -33.83
N GLY A 508 -60.55 36.25 -33.50
CA GLY A 508 -61.24 35.39 -34.47
C GLY A 508 -61.05 33.89 -34.28
N PHE A 509 -61.83 33.30 -33.37
CA PHE A 509 -62.33 31.93 -33.55
C PHE A 509 -63.67 31.78 -32.82
N TYR A 510 -64.75 32.21 -33.46
CA TYR A 510 -66.11 31.69 -33.29
C TYR A 510 -66.91 32.03 -34.56
N ASN A 511 -67.62 31.02 -35.09
CA ASN A 511 -68.55 31.01 -36.24
C ASN A 511 -67.97 30.65 -37.62
N TYR A 512 -67.95 29.35 -37.98
CA TYR A 512 -68.88 28.70 -38.93
C TYR A 512 -68.38 27.29 -39.32
N PHE A 513 -69.27 26.30 -39.19
CA PHE A 513 -69.23 24.88 -39.58
C PHE A 513 -68.23 23.92 -38.93
#